data_AF-A0A1Q9GYP8-F1
#
_entry.id   AF-A0A1Q9GYP8-F1
#
_cell.length_a   1.000
_cell.length_b   1.000
_cell.length_c   1.000
_cell.angle_alpha   90.00
_cell.angle_beta   90.00
_cell.angle_gamma   90.00
#
_symmetry.space_group_name_H-M   'P 1'
#
loop_
_entity.id
_entity.type
_entity.pdbx_description
1 polymer ?
#
loop_
_entity_poly.entity_id
_entity_poly.type
_entity_poly.pdbx_seq_one_letter_code
_entity_poly.pdbx_strand_id
1 'polypeptide(L)'
;MAWIYALLIFAAGAIVGAFAARLGNKSLKQQKELKKDLDKSKYELEQYRQELVDHFACSSELLDNIAKDYSKLYEHMAKTSSELMPNLPDQDNPFARRISTLEAVADTGDIQDQPRDYANGATGLLKDEPEKIEEPKAS
;
A
#
# COMPACT_ATOMS: atom_id res chain seq x y z
N MET A 1 29.65 -66.45 -10.10
CA MET A 1 29.49 -65.83 -11.44
C MET A 1 28.47 -64.68 -11.51
N ALA A 2 27.63 -64.44 -10.49
CA ALA A 2 26.67 -63.31 -10.49
C ALA A 2 27.25 -61.94 -10.07
N TRP A 3 28.40 -61.91 -9.39
CA TRP A 3 29.01 -60.67 -8.87
C TRP A 3 29.46 -59.70 -9.97
N ILE A 4 29.76 -60.21 -11.17
CA ILE A 4 30.17 -59.38 -12.30
C ILE A 4 29.06 -58.41 -12.68
N TYR A 5 27.79 -58.85 -12.72
CA TYR A 5 26.61 -58.04 -13.07
C TYR A 5 26.24 -57.02 -11.99
N ALA A 6 26.56 -57.30 -10.73
CA ALA A 6 26.36 -56.34 -9.65
C ALA A 6 27.26 -55.10 -9.80
N LEU A 7 28.48 -55.28 -10.32
CA LEU A 7 29.47 -54.21 -10.44
C LEU A 7 29.07 -53.10 -11.42
N LEU A 8 28.56 -53.45 -12.59
CA LEU A 8 28.14 -52.47 -13.60
C LEU A 8 26.80 -51.79 -13.25
N ILE A 9 25.89 -52.47 -12.56
CA ILE A 9 24.67 -51.84 -12.04
C ILE A 9 25.04 -50.85 -10.93
N PHE A 10 25.95 -51.23 -10.04
CA PHE A 10 26.44 -50.34 -8.98
C PHE A 10 27.17 -49.13 -9.57
N ALA A 11 28.03 -49.33 -10.58
CA ALA A 11 28.73 -48.24 -11.25
C ALA A 11 27.75 -47.29 -11.95
N ALA A 12 26.78 -47.81 -12.70
CA ALA A 12 25.76 -46.99 -13.34
C ALA A 12 24.89 -46.24 -12.31
N GLY A 13 24.46 -46.92 -11.24
CA GLY A 13 23.70 -46.31 -10.15
C GLY A 13 24.48 -45.22 -9.40
N ALA A 14 25.78 -45.40 -9.19
CA ALA A 14 26.65 -44.40 -8.57
C ALA A 14 26.78 -43.14 -9.44
N ILE A 15 26.91 -43.30 -10.76
CA ILE A 15 26.98 -42.16 -11.70
C ILE A 15 25.65 -41.39 -11.70
N VAL A 16 24.52 -42.09 -11.81
CA VAL A 16 23.18 -41.47 -11.80
C VAL A 16 22.89 -40.81 -10.45
N GLY A 17 23.23 -41.48 -9.35
CA GLY A 17 23.07 -40.96 -7.99
C GLY A 17 23.91 -39.70 -7.74
N ALA A 18 25.16 -39.68 -8.20
CA ALA A 18 26.01 -38.50 -8.12
C ALA A 18 25.45 -37.33 -8.93
N PHE A 19 24.89 -37.60 -10.11
CA PHE A 19 24.25 -36.57 -10.95
C PHE A 19 23.01 -36.00 -10.27
N ALA A 20 22.11 -36.86 -9.78
CA ALA A 20 20.91 -36.44 -9.05
C ALA A 20 21.23 -35.62 -7.79
N ALA A 21 22.21 -36.06 -6.98
CA ALA A 21 22.66 -35.33 -5.79
C ALA A 21 23.24 -33.95 -6.15
N ARG A 22 23.96 -33.84 -7.27
CA ARG A 22 24.52 -32.56 -7.73
C ARG A 22 23.42 -31.57 -8.16
N LEU A 23 22.34 -32.06 -8.78
CA LEU A 23 21.19 -31.21 -9.15
C LEU A 23 20.37 -30.79 -7.90
N GLY A 24 20.13 -31.71 -6.96
CA GLY A 24 19.35 -31.44 -5.74
C GLY A 24 20.00 -30.43 -4.78
N ASN A 25 21.33 -30.40 -4.66
CA ASN A 25 22.00 -29.43 -3.79
C ASN A 25 21.82 -27.97 -4.23
N LYS A 26 21.51 -27.70 -5.51
CA LYS A 26 21.27 -26.35 -6.01
C LYS A 26 19.88 -25.83 -5.61
N SER A 27 18.87 -26.69 -5.60
CA SER A 27 17.50 -26.29 -5.23
C SER A 27 17.35 -25.98 -3.74
N LEU A 28 18.06 -26.69 -2.85
CA LEU A 28 18.07 -26.38 -1.41
C LEU A 28 18.65 -24.99 -1.12
N LYS A 29 19.69 -24.58 -1.85
CA LYS A 29 20.23 -23.21 -1.75
C LYS A 29 19.22 -22.18 -2.22
N GLN A 30 18.58 -22.42 -3.36
CA GLN A 30 17.54 -21.53 -3.90
C GLN A 30 16.34 -21.39 -2.96
N GLN A 31 15.88 -22.47 -2.34
CA GLN A 31 14.79 -22.41 -1.35
C GLN A 31 15.19 -21.61 -0.11
N LYS A 32 16.45 -21.71 0.34
CA LYS A 32 16.96 -20.94 1.46
C LYS A 32 17.08 -19.44 1.12
N GLU A 33 17.51 -19.12 -0.09
CA GLU A 33 17.54 -17.73 -0.60
C GLU A 33 16.13 -17.16 -0.73
N LEU A 34 15.21 -17.87 -1.36
CA LEU A 34 13.80 -17.48 -1.47
C LEU A 34 13.15 -17.23 -0.10
N LYS A 35 13.41 -18.10 0.88
CA LYS A 35 12.92 -17.92 2.24
C LYS A 35 13.52 -16.68 2.90
N LYS A 36 14.82 -16.45 2.71
CA LYS A 36 15.52 -15.25 3.20
C LYS A 36 14.95 -13.98 2.58
N ASP A 37 14.67 -13.98 1.29
CA ASP A 37 14.10 -12.83 0.58
C ASP A 37 12.67 -12.54 1.04
N LEU A 38 11.87 -13.59 1.28
CA LEU A 38 10.54 -13.47 1.85
C LEU A 38 10.58 -12.90 3.27
N ASP A 39 11.44 -13.43 4.14
CA ASP A 39 11.61 -12.94 5.51
C ASP A 39 12.12 -11.49 5.52
N LYS A 40 13.03 -11.14 4.61
CA LYS A 40 13.51 -9.76 4.42
C LYS A 40 12.38 -8.82 3.99
N SER A 41 11.59 -9.20 3.00
CA SER A 41 10.47 -8.37 2.51
C SER A 41 9.40 -8.18 3.58
N LYS A 42 9.10 -9.22 4.38
CA LYS A 42 8.21 -9.10 5.54
C LYS A 42 8.75 -8.14 6.59
N TYR A 43 10.05 -8.23 6.88
CA TYR A 43 10.70 -7.32 7.82
C TYR A 43 10.63 -5.88 7.34
N GLU A 44 10.92 -5.61 6.07
CA GLU A 44 10.79 -4.28 5.46
C GLU A 44 9.36 -3.75 5.53
N LEU A 45 8.36 -4.60 5.25
CA LEU A 45 6.94 -4.20 5.36
C LEU A 45 6.55 -3.84 6.79
N GLU A 46 7.03 -4.59 7.77
CA GLU A 46 6.75 -4.30 9.19
C GLU A 46 7.41 -2.99 9.62
N GLN A 47 8.63 -2.72 9.16
CA GLN A 47 9.30 -1.43 9.38
C GLN A 47 8.50 -0.28 8.75
N TYR A 48 8.04 -0.43 7.50
CA TYR A 48 7.18 0.58 6.86
C TYR A 48 5.87 0.80 7.62
N ARG A 49 5.25 -0.27 8.14
CA ARG A 49 4.06 -0.15 8.98
C ARG A 49 4.33 0.65 10.24
N GLN A 50 5.45 0.37 10.91
CA GLN A 50 5.84 1.10 12.11
C GLN A 50 6.11 2.57 11.82
N GLU A 51 6.86 2.87 10.75
CA GLU A 51 7.14 4.24 10.32
C GLU A 51 5.85 5.00 9.98
N LEU A 52 4.88 4.36 9.32
CA LEU A 52 3.58 4.95 9.05
C LEU A 52 2.80 5.26 10.34
N VAL A 53 2.78 4.33 11.31
CA VAL A 53 2.11 4.57 12.59
C VAL A 53 2.73 5.77 13.31
N ASP A 54 4.07 5.85 13.35
CA ASP A 54 4.78 6.97 13.97
C ASP A 54 4.51 8.28 13.21
N HIS A 55 4.49 8.25 11.87
CA HIS A 55 4.18 9.41 11.04
C HIS A 55 2.75 9.91 11.27
N PHE A 56 1.77 9.01 11.37
CA PHE A 56 0.39 9.38 11.66
C PHE A 56 0.20 9.86 13.09
N ALA A 57 0.94 9.31 14.07
CA ALA A 57 0.94 9.81 15.44
C ALA A 57 1.43 11.27 15.48
N CYS A 58 2.59 11.55 14.88
CA CYS A 58 3.11 12.92 14.74
C CYS A 58 2.16 13.84 13.98
N SER A 59 1.59 13.37 12.86
CA SER A 59 0.62 14.14 12.07
C SER A 59 -0.64 14.47 12.88
N SER A 60 -1.12 13.54 13.71
CA SER A 60 -2.29 13.78 14.55
C SER A 60 -2.03 14.84 15.62
N GLU A 61 -0.83 14.87 16.20
CA GLU A 61 -0.41 15.89 17.15
C GLU A 61 -0.32 17.27 16.47
N LEU A 62 0.27 17.32 15.27
CA LEU A 62 0.33 18.56 14.50
C LEU A 62 -1.08 19.04 14.10
N LEU A 63 -1.97 18.13 13.71
CA LEU A 63 -3.36 18.46 13.37
C LEU A 63 -4.13 19.00 14.58
N ASP A 64 -3.94 18.41 15.77
CA ASP A 64 -4.54 18.90 17.01
C ASP A 64 -4.05 20.32 17.35
N ASN A 65 -2.77 20.62 17.14
CA ASN A 65 -2.23 21.97 17.30
C ASN A 65 -2.89 22.96 16.31
N ILE A 66 -3.04 22.56 15.04
CA ILE A 66 -3.75 23.39 14.04
C ILE A 66 -5.20 23.62 14.44
N ALA A 67 -5.91 22.59 14.91
CA ALA A 67 -7.31 22.71 15.34
C ALA A 67 -7.45 23.70 16.52
N LYS A 68 -6.52 23.64 17.47
CA LYS A 68 -6.44 24.60 18.59
C LYS A 68 -6.18 26.02 18.10
N ASP A 69 -5.22 26.20 17.21
CA ASP A 69 -4.87 27.53 16.70
C ASP A 69 -5.95 28.12 15.80
N TYR A 70 -6.62 27.29 15.00
CA TYR A 70 -7.81 27.68 14.24
C TYR A 70 -8.93 28.17 15.17
N SER A 71 -9.19 27.44 16.27
CA SER A 71 -10.19 27.83 17.26
C SER A 71 -9.87 29.19 17.91
N LYS A 72 -8.60 29.41 18.28
CA LYS A 72 -8.14 30.70 18.82
C LYS A 72 -8.29 31.84 17.82
N LEU A 73 -7.91 31.60 16.56
CA LEU A 73 -8.04 32.59 15.49
C LEU A 73 -9.51 32.97 15.30
N TYR A 74 -10.39 31.97 15.24
CA TYR A 74 -11.83 32.20 15.12
C TYR A 74 -12.37 33.02 16.30
N GLU A 75 -12.02 32.65 17.53
CA GLU A 75 -12.45 33.38 18.73
C GLU A 75 -11.94 34.84 18.73
N HIS A 76 -10.70 35.05 18.31
CA HIS A 76 -10.14 36.38 18.16
C HIS A 76 -10.92 37.19 17.11
N MET A 77 -11.21 36.62 15.94
CA MET A 77 -11.99 37.29 14.90
C MET A 77 -13.43 37.58 15.35
N ALA A 78 -14.07 36.65 16.05
CA ALA A 78 -15.41 36.84 16.61
C ALA A 78 -15.42 38.00 17.63
N LYS A 79 -14.43 38.05 18.52
CA LYS A 79 -14.27 39.13 19.49
C LYS A 79 -14.00 40.48 18.80
N THR A 80 -13.05 40.53 17.88
CA THR A 80 -12.72 41.75 17.12
C THR A 80 -13.90 42.24 16.29
N SER A 81 -14.68 41.33 15.68
CA SER A 81 -15.91 41.67 14.95
C SER A 81 -16.94 42.33 15.88
N SER A 82 -17.17 41.75 17.06
CA SER A 82 -18.09 42.32 18.06
C SER A 82 -17.63 43.67 18.61
N GLU A 83 -16.32 43.90 18.72
CA GLU A 83 -15.74 45.16 19.21
C GLU A 83 -15.80 46.29 18.17
N LEU A 84 -15.45 45.98 16.91
CA LEU A 84 -15.44 46.96 15.82
C LEU A 84 -16.84 47.25 15.25
N MET A 85 -17.75 46.28 15.32
CA MET A 85 -19.09 46.36 14.74
C MET A 85 -20.19 46.02 15.76
N PRO A 86 -20.33 46.78 16.87
CA PRO A 86 -21.24 46.44 17.96
C PRO A 86 -22.74 46.54 17.62
N ASN A 87 -23.10 47.20 16.52
CA ASN A 87 -24.49 47.36 16.07
C ASN A 87 -24.85 46.44 14.89
N LEU A 88 -23.97 45.54 14.49
CA LEU A 88 -24.25 44.61 13.40
C LEU A 88 -25.14 43.47 13.91
N PRO A 89 -26.28 43.16 13.26
CA PRO A 89 -27.08 42.01 13.62
C PRO A 89 -26.26 40.71 13.54
N ASP A 90 -26.48 39.77 14.46
CA ASP A 90 -25.77 38.48 14.49
C ASP A 90 -25.92 37.67 13.19
N GLN A 91 -26.98 37.93 12.41
CA GLN A 91 -27.20 37.31 11.11
C GLN A 91 -26.24 37.80 10.03
N ASP A 92 -25.76 39.04 10.13
CA ASP A 92 -24.85 39.65 9.17
C ASP A 92 -23.36 39.48 9.57
N ASN A 93 -23.10 38.97 10.79
CA ASN A 93 -21.74 38.70 11.27
C ASN A 93 -21.33 37.25 10.96
N PRO A 94 -20.39 37.01 10.01
CA PRO A 94 -19.93 35.66 9.67
C PRO A 94 -19.17 34.97 10.82
N PHE A 95 -18.75 35.73 11.83
CA PHE A 95 -18.03 35.22 13.01
C PHE A 95 -18.90 35.09 14.26
N ALA A 96 -20.22 35.37 14.16
CA ALA A 96 -21.13 35.21 15.31
C ALA A 96 -21.43 33.73 15.64
N ARG A 97 -21.28 32.82 14.66
CA ARG A 97 -21.61 31.39 14.80
C ARG A 97 -20.40 30.52 15.08
N ARG A 98 -20.16 30.17 16.35
CA ARG A 98 -19.04 29.28 16.72
C ARG A 98 -19.05 27.98 15.91
N ILE A 99 -17.86 27.51 15.53
CA ILE A 99 -17.66 26.25 14.81
C ILE A 99 -18.28 25.06 15.57
N SER A 100 -18.21 25.08 16.90
CA SER A 100 -18.82 24.05 17.78
C SER A 100 -20.36 24.02 17.74
N THR A 101 -20.99 25.08 17.22
CA THR A 101 -22.45 25.19 17.05
C THR A 101 -22.89 24.99 15.60
N LEU A 102 -21.98 24.76 14.65
CA LEU A 102 -22.39 24.18 13.37
C LEU A 102 -22.85 22.75 13.68
N GLU A 103 -24.15 22.53 13.52
CA GLU A 103 -24.76 21.21 13.53
C GLU A 103 -23.94 20.34 12.57
N ALA A 104 -23.34 19.25 13.10
CA ALA A 104 -22.67 18.28 12.26
C ALA A 104 -23.66 17.94 11.15
N VAL A 105 -23.28 18.20 9.89
CA VAL A 105 -24.09 17.78 8.75
C VAL A 105 -24.29 16.29 8.97
N ALA A 106 -25.49 15.92 9.43
CA ALA A 106 -25.87 14.54 9.56
C ALA A 106 -25.67 13.96 8.16
N ASP A 107 -24.93 12.86 8.10
CA ASP A 107 -24.71 12.06 6.92
C ASP A 107 -26.08 11.59 6.37
N THR A 108 -26.73 12.48 5.64
CA THR A 108 -27.95 12.22 4.90
C THR A 108 -27.65 12.53 3.45
N GLY A 109 -27.16 11.52 2.74
CA GLY A 109 -27.18 11.52 1.28
C GLY A 109 -25.96 10.88 0.65
N ASP A 110 -25.98 9.57 0.56
CA ASP A 110 -25.45 8.80 -0.57
C ASP A 110 -23.95 8.92 -0.86
N ILE A 111 -23.16 7.96 -0.35
CA ILE A 111 -21.83 7.63 -0.87
C ILE A 111 -21.96 6.88 -2.23
N GLN A 112 -22.73 7.43 -3.16
CA GLN A 112 -22.63 7.25 -4.62
C GLN A 112 -22.04 8.59 -5.10
N ASP A 113 -20.80 8.76 -5.52
CA ASP A 113 -20.00 7.99 -6.46
C ASP A 113 -18.57 8.53 -6.34
N GLN A 114 -17.78 8.01 -5.40
CA GLN A 114 -16.33 8.17 -5.55
C GLN A 114 -15.88 7.21 -6.65
N PRO A 115 -15.21 7.68 -7.72
CA PRO A 115 -14.85 6.84 -8.87
C PRO A 115 -14.05 5.64 -8.39
N ARG A 116 -14.58 4.43 -8.56
CA ARG A 116 -13.94 3.18 -8.09
C ARG A 116 -12.82 2.69 -9.01
N ASP A 117 -12.22 3.60 -9.78
CA ASP A 117 -11.22 3.29 -10.81
C ASP A 117 -9.90 2.76 -10.24
N TYR A 118 -9.71 2.82 -8.92
CA TYR A 118 -8.56 2.24 -8.21
C TYR A 118 -8.75 0.77 -7.79
N ALA A 119 -9.95 0.19 -7.93
CA ALA A 119 -10.28 -1.14 -7.40
C ALA A 119 -10.37 -2.27 -8.44
N ASN A 120 -10.39 -1.97 -9.75
CA ASN A 120 -10.41 -3.00 -10.78
C ASN A 120 -9.00 -3.33 -11.26
N GLY A 121 -8.66 -4.62 -11.14
CA GLY A 121 -7.33 -5.17 -11.27
C GLY A 121 -6.64 -4.91 -12.61
N ALA A 122 -5.31 -4.89 -12.52
CA ALA A 122 -4.34 -4.82 -13.60
C ALA A 122 -4.71 -3.81 -14.70
N THR A 123 -4.34 -2.54 -14.47
CA THR A 123 -4.05 -1.60 -15.56
C THR A 123 -3.27 -2.35 -16.63
N GLY A 124 -3.90 -2.56 -17.79
CA GLY A 124 -3.48 -3.49 -18.84
C GLY A 124 -2.22 -3.09 -19.59
N LEU A 125 -1.19 -2.63 -18.87
CA LEU A 125 0.11 -2.26 -19.39
C LEU A 125 1.01 -3.48 -19.63
N LEU A 126 0.69 -4.63 -19.03
CA LEU A 126 1.37 -5.90 -19.25
C LEU A 126 0.33 -6.95 -19.66
N LYS A 127 -0.07 -6.92 -20.93
CA LYS A 127 -0.77 -8.04 -21.56
C LYS A 127 0.26 -8.89 -22.28
N ASP A 128 0.47 -10.11 -21.79
CA ASP A 128 1.24 -11.16 -22.47
C ASP A 128 0.41 -11.76 -23.63
N GLU A 129 -0.01 -10.92 -24.58
CA GLU A 129 -0.70 -11.39 -25.78
C GLU A 129 0.35 -11.58 -26.89
N PRO A 130 0.55 -12.81 -27.42
CA PRO A 130 1.51 -13.03 -28.49
C PRO A 130 0.99 -12.38 -29.78
N GLU A 131 1.73 -11.38 -30.25
CA GLU A 131 1.50 -10.66 -31.50
C GLU A 131 1.42 -11.65 -32.68
N LYS A 132 0.23 -11.78 -33.27
CA LYS A 132 0.02 -12.61 -34.46
C LYS A 132 0.47 -11.81 -35.68
N ILE A 133 1.70 -12.06 -36.12
CA ILE A 133 2.28 -11.47 -37.33
C ILE A 133 1.47 -11.97 -38.54
N GLU A 134 0.74 -11.07 -39.20
CA GLU A 134 0.08 -11.36 -40.48
C GLU A 134 1.07 -11.18 -41.63
N GLU A 135 1.23 -12.23 -42.45
CA GLU A 135 2.10 -12.23 -43.63
C GLU A 135 1.58 -11.28 -44.72
N PRO A 136 2.48 -10.60 -45.47
CA PRO A 136 2.08 -9.66 -46.50
C PRO A 136 1.50 -10.40 -47.71
N LYS A 137 0.27 -10.04 -48.08
CA LYS A 137 -0.31 -10.48 -49.36
C LYS A 137 0.48 -9.87 -50.51
N ALA A 138 1.08 -10.74 -51.30
CA ALA A 138 1.71 -10.39 -52.57
C ALA A 138 0.68 -9.76 -53.54
N SER A 139 1.07 -8.67 -54.17
CA SER A 139 0.51 -8.15 -55.42
C SER A 139 1.65 -7.59 -56.24
#